data_AF-A0A2E7TFT5-F1
#
_entry.id   AF-A0A2E7TFT5-F1
#
_cell.length_a   1.000
_cell.length_b   1.000
_cell.length_c   1.000
_cell.angle_alpha   90.00
_cell.angle_beta   90.00
_cell.angle_gamma   90.00
#
_symmetry.space_group_name_H-M   'P 1'
#
loop_
_entity.id
_entity.type
_entity.pdbx_description
1 polymer ?
#
loop_
_entity_poly.entity_id
_entity_poly.type
_entity_poly.pdbx_seq_one_letter_code
_entity_poly.pdbx_strand_id
1 'polypeptide(L)'
;MKDRAMKKSSLSENQLSAFSLYVGSILSGISFLIQLLLSSPPNKGEHIFTYYANQILLNSNVSMLSALFSFFGSIAIAFGIFSLNQFIQKKSINPLMNLSVFLFVISSIGFVISRAHDLLIIWGSPSEFSNNMMVEFALIFSFGLFYWLGIAGIAYCLKENEFLNNNFLLALSIASIFNFLLIIYTIFNVDPYDGSTLVPLYTGFTIGNILVIFFCFLSAKKLINS
;
A
#
# COMPACT_ATOMS: atom_id res chain seq x y z
N MET A 1 19.61 45.48 20.65
CA MET A 1 19.88 44.21 19.93
C MET A 1 18.56 43.70 19.40
N LYS A 2 18.44 43.64 18.07
CA LYS A 2 17.22 43.27 17.34
C LYS A 2 16.80 41.85 17.68
N ASP A 3 15.52 41.69 18.02
CA ASP A 3 14.77 40.45 17.95
C ASP A 3 14.97 39.81 16.57
N ARG A 4 15.86 38.81 16.48
CA ARG A 4 15.72 37.77 15.47
C ARG A 4 14.57 36.88 15.93
N ALA A 5 13.36 37.30 15.62
CA ALA A 5 12.23 36.38 15.57
C ALA A 5 12.65 35.23 14.64
N MET A 6 12.96 34.07 15.23
CA MET A 6 13.09 32.83 14.48
C MET A 6 11.74 32.63 13.77
N LYS A 7 11.72 32.86 12.45
CA LYS A 7 10.58 32.57 11.59
C LYS A 7 10.33 31.07 11.74
N LYS A 8 9.36 30.70 12.58
CA LYS A 8 8.97 29.31 12.84
C LYS A 8 8.47 28.77 11.50
N SER A 9 9.30 28.03 10.78
CA SER A 9 8.93 27.41 9.52
C SER A 9 8.02 26.22 9.81
N SER A 10 6.79 26.49 10.23
CA SER A 10 5.77 25.46 10.37
C SER A 10 5.18 25.19 8.99
N LEU A 11 5.35 23.96 8.50
CA LEU A 11 4.61 23.46 7.35
C LEU A 11 3.10 23.58 7.62
N SER A 12 2.33 24.00 6.63
CA SER A 12 0.87 23.91 6.72
C SER A 12 0.41 22.44 6.70
N GLU A 13 -0.80 22.18 7.19
CA GLU A 13 -1.41 20.84 7.16
C GLU A 13 -1.40 20.23 5.74
N ASN A 14 -1.76 21.04 4.73
CA ASN A 14 -1.74 20.64 3.32
C ASN A 14 -0.32 20.32 2.82
N GLN A 15 0.67 21.12 3.20
CA GLN A 15 2.07 20.90 2.81
C GLN A 15 2.62 19.62 3.44
N LEU A 16 2.29 19.35 4.70
CA LEU A 16 2.72 18.12 5.38
C LEU A 16 2.02 16.88 4.80
N SER A 17 0.72 16.97 4.49
CA SER A 17 -0.02 15.91 3.79
C SER A 17 0.59 15.62 2.42
N ALA A 18 0.87 16.66 1.62
CA ALA A 18 1.49 16.51 0.30
C ALA A 18 2.89 15.90 0.39
N PHE A 19 3.72 16.37 1.33
CA PHE A 19 5.04 15.81 1.57
C PHE A 19 4.97 14.32 1.93
N SER A 20 4.02 13.95 2.81
CA SER A 20 3.83 12.56 3.23
C SER A 20 3.37 11.67 2.08
N LEU A 21 2.50 12.17 1.21
CA LEU A 21 2.09 11.46 -0.01
C LEU A 21 3.26 11.27 -0.99
N TYR A 22 4.10 12.28 -1.20
CA TYR A 22 5.28 12.15 -2.08
C TYR A 22 6.33 11.19 -1.52
N VAL A 23 6.75 11.40 -0.28
CA VAL A 23 7.76 10.53 0.36
C VAL A 23 7.23 9.11 0.45
N GLY A 24 5.97 8.97 0.86
CA GLY A 24 5.29 7.70 0.96
C GLY A 24 5.26 6.95 -0.37
N SER A 25 4.82 7.61 -1.46
CA SER A 25 4.75 6.98 -2.78
C SER A 25 6.12 6.65 -3.36
N ILE A 26 7.16 7.43 -3.06
CA ILE A 26 8.54 7.13 -3.47
C ILE A 26 9.04 5.87 -2.74
N LEU A 27 8.92 5.82 -1.41
CA LEU A 27 9.40 4.68 -0.62
C LEU A 27 8.63 3.40 -0.94
N SER A 28 7.30 3.45 -0.93
CA SER A 28 6.46 2.31 -1.32
C SER A 28 6.69 1.93 -2.78
N GLY A 29 6.92 2.90 -3.67
CA GLY A 29 7.22 2.65 -5.08
C GLY A 29 8.54 1.93 -5.29
N ILE A 30 9.61 2.31 -4.57
CA ILE A 30 10.89 1.58 -4.63
C ILE A 30 10.73 0.16 -4.09
N SER A 31 10.07 -0.03 -2.93
CA SER A 31 9.79 -1.36 -2.38
C SER A 31 9.01 -2.25 -3.36
N PHE A 32 8.00 -1.67 -4.01
CA PHE A 32 7.21 -2.35 -5.03
C PHE A 32 8.05 -2.74 -6.26
N LEU A 33 8.89 -1.83 -6.77
CA LEU A 33 9.77 -2.13 -7.91
C LEU A 33 10.77 -3.24 -7.59
N ILE A 34 11.34 -3.25 -6.37
CA ILE A 34 12.21 -4.33 -5.91
C ILE A 34 11.46 -5.67 -5.95
N GLN A 35 10.25 -5.73 -5.41
CA GLN A 35 9.44 -6.95 -5.41
C GLN A 35 9.13 -7.42 -6.84
N LEU A 36 8.75 -6.50 -7.72
CA LEU A 36 8.43 -6.81 -9.11
C LEU A 36 9.63 -7.37 -9.88
N LEU A 37 10.84 -6.87 -9.61
CA LEU A 37 12.06 -7.29 -10.32
C LEU A 37 12.66 -8.58 -9.77
N LEU A 38 12.44 -8.90 -8.49
CA LEU A 38 13.07 -10.03 -7.82
C LEU A 38 12.14 -11.21 -7.57
N SER A 39 10.84 -11.05 -7.79
CA SER A 39 9.86 -12.11 -7.53
C SER A 39 9.35 -12.71 -8.83
N SER A 40 9.59 -14.00 -9.01
CA SER A 40 8.91 -14.83 -10.01
C SER A 40 7.88 -15.74 -9.33
N PRO A 41 6.82 -16.15 -10.03
CA PRO A 41 5.93 -17.17 -9.48
C PRO A 41 6.69 -18.51 -9.29
N PRO A 42 6.35 -19.30 -8.25
CA PRO A 42 6.94 -20.62 -8.03
C PRO A 42 6.64 -21.56 -9.20
N ASN A 43 7.53 -22.53 -9.44
CA ASN A 43 7.26 -23.57 -10.42
C ASN A 43 6.12 -24.48 -9.95
N LYS A 44 5.46 -25.16 -10.89
CA LYS A 44 4.38 -26.10 -10.57
C LYS A 44 4.88 -27.20 -9.62
N GLY A 45 4.19 -27.40 -8.49
CA GLY A 45 4.55 -28.40 -7.48
C GLY A 45 5.54 -27.91 -6.42
N GLU A 46 6.10 -26.70 -6.54
CA GLU A 46 6.85 -26.08 -5.46
C GLU A 46 5.90 -25.53 -4.39
N HIS A 47 6.23 -25.74 -3.11
CA HIS A 47 5.45 -25.19 -2.01
C HIS A 47 5.61 -23.66 -1.97
N ILE A 48 4.53 -22.93 -2.23
CA ILE A 48 4.48 -21.47 -2.41
C ILE A 48 5.17 -20.73 -1.26
N PHE A 49 4.81 -21.05 -0.01
CA PHE A 49 5.32 -20.33 1.15
C PHE A 49 6.81 -20.60 1.40
N THR A 50 7.27 -21.83 1.12
CA THR A 50 8.69 -22.17 1.21
C THR A 50 9.47 -21.45 0.12
N TYR A 51 8.93 -21.42 -1.10
CA TYR A 51 9.55 -20.73 -2.23
C TYR A 51 9.78 -19.24 -1.92
N TYR A 52 8.72 -18.51 -1.52
CA TYR A 52 8.85 -17.07 -1.26
C TYR A 52 9.73 -16.78 -0.03
N ALA A 53 9.70 -17.62 1.01
CA ALA A 53 10.61 -17.47 2.14
C ALA A 53 12.08 -17.62 1.71
N ASN A 54 12.37 -18.59 0.81
CA ASN A 54 13.70 -18.75 0.24
C ASN A 54 14.10 -17.56 -0.64
N GLN A 55 13.18 -16.97 -1.41
CA GLN A 55 13.46 -15.76 -2.18
C GLN A 55 13.83 -14.57 -1.28
N ILE A 56 13.18 -14.43 -0.12
CA ILE A 56 13.55 -13.42 0.88
C ILE A 56 14.99 -13.63 1.36
N LEU A 57 15.36 -14.88 1.69
CA LEU A 57 16.70 -15.22 2.18
C LEU A 57 17.79 -15.01 1.12
N LEU A 58 17.53 -15.44 -0.12
CA LEU A 58 18.44 -15.26 -1.25
C LEU A 58 18.76 -13.78 -1.48
N ASN A 59 17.77 -12.91 -1.26
CA ASN A 59 17.88 -11.46 -1.45
C ASN A 59 17.99 -10.68 -0.13
N SER A 60 18.41 -11.32 0.96
CA SER A 60 18.31 -10.84 2.35
C SER A 60 18.46 -9.33 2.55
N ASN A 61 19.59 -8.73 2.16
CA ASN A 61 19.83 -7.29 2.33
C ASN A 61 18.81 -6.42 1.57
N VAL A 62 18.45 -6.83 0.36
CA VAL A 62 17.50 -6.12 -0.50
C VAL A 62 16.07 -6.28 0.01
N SER A 63 15.71 -7.48 0.49
CA SER A 63 14.42 -7.75 1.14
C SER A 63 14.26 -6.92 2.42
N MET A 64 15.31 -6.81 3.24
CA MET A 64 15.31 -5.96 4.44
C MET A 64 15.11 -4.47 4.08
N LEU A 65 15.81 -3.97 3.05
CA LEU A 65 15.62 -2.60 2.57
C LEU A 65 14.19 -2.38 2.04
N SER A 66 13.67 -3.34 1.28
CA SER A 66 12.30 -3.31 0.77
C SER A 66 11.27 -3.26 1.90
N ALA A 67 11.44 -4.06 2.96
CA ALA A 67 10.58 -4.07 4.14
C ALA A 67 10.59 -2.70 4.84
N LEU A 68 11.78 -2.12 5.08
CA LEU A 68 11.91 -0.79 5.69
C LEU A 68 11.22 0.30 4.87
N PHE A 69 11.45 0.31 3.55
CA PHE A 69 10.80 1.27 2.65
C PHE A 69 9.29 1.06 2.61
N SER A 70 8.82 -0.18 2.66
CA SER A 70 7.40 -0.48 2.78
C SER A 70 6.81 0.05 4.09
N PHE A 71 7.51 -0.06 5.22
CA PHE A 71 7.02 0.44 6.52
C PHE A 71 6.79 1.95 6.50
N PHE A 72 7.86 2.70 6.19
CA PHE A 72 7.81 4.15 6.20
C PHE A 72 6.93 4.68 5.08
N GLY A 73 6.96 4.01 3.92
CA GLY A 73 6.10 4.31 2.78
C GLY A 73 4.61 4.21 3.14
N SER A 74 4.17 3.06 3.65
CA SER A 74 2.78 2.81 4.02
C SER A 74 2.28 3.79 5.11
N ILE A 75 3.08 4.05 6.14
CA ILE A 75 2.70 4.99 7.21
C ILE A 75 2.58 6.42 6.67
N ALA A 76 3.53 6.86 5.83
CA ALA A 76 3.50 8.20 5.24
C ALA A 76 2.30 8.39 4.29
N ILE A 77 1.98 7.39 3.46
CA ILE A 77 0.77 7.43 2.62
C ILE A 77 -0.49 7.46 3.48
N ALA A 78 -0.59 6.60 4.51
CA ALA A 78 -1.73 6.56 5.41
C ALA A 78 -1.98 7.90 6.10
N PHE A 79 -0.93 8.52 6.62
CA PHE A 79 -1.03 9.87 7.18
C PHE A 79 -1.43 10.90 6.11
N GLY A 80 -0.81 10.86 4.93
CA GLY A 80 -1.13 11.75 3.82
C GLY A 80 -2.60 11.69 3.41
N ILE A 81 -3.17 10.48 3.28
CA ILE A 81 -4.59 10.25 2.95
C ILE A 81 -5.50 10.66 4.10
N PHE A 82 -5.12 10.37 5.34
CA PHE A 82 -5.88 10.80 6.52
C PHE A 82 -6.00 12.34 6.58
N SER A 83 -4.90 13.07 6.37
CA SER A 83 -4.92 14.53 6.31
C SER A 83 -5.65 15.06 5.07
N LEU A 84 -5.54 14.40 3.91
CA LEU A 84 -6.32 14.74 2.71
C LEU A 84 -7.82 14.66 3.00
N ASN A 85 -8.27 13.64 3.74
CA ASN A 85 -9.67 13.54 4.15
C ASN A 85 -10.09 14.76 4.98
N GLN A 86 -9.29 15.17 5.97
CA GLN A 86 -9.60 16.37 6.77
C GLN A 86 -9.73 17.62 5.91
N PHE A 87 -8.89 17.77 4.88
CA PHE A 87 -8.99 18.87 3.92
C PHE A 87 -10.32 18.83 3.11
N ILE A 88 -10.71 17.67 2.60
CA ILE A 88 -11.94 17.51 1.80
C ILE A 88 -13.20 17.69 2.66
N GLN A 89 -13.22 17.12 3.86
CA GLN A 89 -14.38 17.13 4.77
C GLN A 89 -14.70 18.53 5.30
N LYS A 90 -13.74 19.48 5.28
CA LYS A 90 -13.99 20.90 5.57
C LYS A 90 -14.98 21.53 4.57
N LYS A 91 -15.08 21.00 3.34
CA LYS A 91 -15.96 21.52 2.28
C LYS A 91 -17.32 20.83 2.26
N SER A 92 -17.32 19.51 2.39
CA SER A 92 -18.53 18.69 2.34
C SER A 92 -18.33 17.42 3.16
N ILE A 93 -19.18 17.20 4.16
CA ILE A 93 -19.11 16.02 5.02
C ILE A 93 -19.60 14.82 4.23
N ASN A 94 -18.72 13.82 4.07
CA ASN A 94 -19.03 12.57 3.39
C ASN A 94 -18.68 11.37 4.29
N PRO A 95 -19.68 10.68 4.87
CA PRO A 95 -19.46 9.51 5.73
C PRO A 95 -18.76 8.34 5.02
N LEU A 96 -19.01 8.15 3.72
CA LEU A 96 -18.36 7.10 2.94
C LEU A 96 -16.85 7.35 2.87
N MET A 97 -16.43 8.59 2.60
CA MET A 97 -15.02 8.96 2.58
C MET A 97 -14.34 8.69 3.94
N ASN A 98 -15.02 8.98 5.07
CA ASN A 98 -14.48 8.69 6.40
C ASN A 98 -14.29 7.17 6.63
N LEU A 99 -15.28 6.36 6.25
CA LEU A 99 -15.18 4.90 6.33
C LEU A 99 -14.06 4.38 5.44
N SER A 100 -13.95 4.87 4.21
CA SER A 100 -12.92 4.44 3.26
C SER A 100 -11.50 4.78 3.74
N VAL A 101 -11.31 5.96 4.33
CA VAL A 101 -10.04 6.36 4.95
C VAL A 101 -9.72 5.51 6.18
N PHE A 102 -10.71 5.20 7.00
CA PHE A 102 -10.54 4.29 8.14
C PHE A 102 -10.05 2.91 7.70
N LEU A 103 -10.68 2.31 6.68
CA LEU A 103 -10.26 1.03 6.10
C LEU A 103 -8.84 1.08 5.54
N PHE A 104 -8.49 2.18 4.85
CA PHE A 104 -7.14 2.40 4.32
C PHE A 104 -6.08 2.51 5.42
N VAL A 105 -6.35 3.26 6.50
CA VAL A 105 -5.39 3.45 7.58
C VAL A 105 -5.16 2.14 8.35
N ILE A 106 -6.23 1.40 8.67
CA ILE A 106 -6.09 0.10 9.35
C ILE A 106 -5.31 -0.90 8.50
N SER A 107 -5.59 -0.97 7.20
CA SER A 107 -4.83 -1.86 6.32
C SER A 107 -3.36 -1.49 6.21
N SER A 108 -3.04 -0.21 6.22
CA SER A 108 -1.65 0.26 6.23
C SER A 108 -0.88 -0.22 7.45
N ILE A 109 -1.51 -0.26 8.64
CA ILE A 109 -0.92 -0.84 9.86
C ILE A 109 -0.73 -2.35 9.68
N GLY A 110 -1.73 -3.04 9.12
CA GLY A 110 -1.64 -4.47 8.82
C GLY A 110 -0.49 -4.83 7.89
N PHE A 111 -0.23 -4.00 6.87
CA PHE A 111 0.92 -4.18 5.97
C PHE A 111 2.27 -3.94 6.66
N VAL A 112 2.34 -3.02 7.63
CA VAL A 112 3.54 -2.86 8.45
C VAL A 112 3.80 -4.12 9.27
N ILE A 113 2.76 -4.72 9.85
CA ILE A 113 2.90 -5.98 10.60
C ILE A 113 3.30 -7.14 9.67
N SER A 114 2.64 -7.25 8.52
CA SER A 114 2.98 -8.24 7.49
C SER A 114 4.46 -8.16 7.12
N ARG A 115 4.96 -6.99 6.74
CA ARG A 115 6.35 -6.81 6.30
C ARG A 115 7.40 -6.97 7.41
N ALA A 116 6.97 -7.05 8.67
CA ALA A 116 7.86 -7.45 9.76
C ALA A 116 8.20 -8.94 9.70
N HIS A 117 7.38 -9.76 9.04
CA HIS A 117 7.68 -11.18 8.84
C HIS A 117 8.88 -11.40 7.91
N ASP A 118 9.15 -10.51 6.94
CA ASP A 118 10.40 -10.54 6.17
C ASP A 118 11.63 -10.53 7.08
N LEU A 119 11.61 -9.70 8.14
CA LEU A 119 12.69 -9.61 9.11
C LEU A 119 12.77 -10.87 9.98
N LEU A 120 11.62 -11.43 10.36
CA LEU A 120 11.55 -12.70 11.08
C LEU A 120 12.10 -13.86 10.24
N ILE A 121 11.89 -13.86 8.93
CA ILE A 121 12.46 -14.85 8.01
C ILE A 121 13.99 -14.67 7.93
N ILE A 122 14.47 -13.44 7.80
CA ILE A 122 15.92 -13.17 7.66
C ILE A 122 16.70 -13.51 8.94
N TRP A 123 16.16 -13.17 10.11
CA TRP A 123 16.86 -13.33 11.40
C TRP A 123 16.47 -14.59 12.18
N GLY A 124 15.38 -15.25 11.78
CA GLY A 124 14.78 -16.37 12.50
C GLY A 124 15.37 -17.74 12.16
N SER A 125 14.70 -18.78 12.66
CA SER A 125 15.13 -20.16 12.48
C SER A 125 14.59 -20.79 11.19
N PRO A 126 15.35 -21.67 10.49
CA PRO A 126 14.89 -22.31 9.26
C PRO A 126 13.58 -23.10 9.37
N SER A 127 13.29 -23.65 10.55
CA SER A 127 12.04 -24.35 10.85
C SER A 127 10.80 -23.45 10.77
N GLU A 128 10.96 -22.13 10.82
CA GLU A 128 9.86 -21.17 10.92
C GLU A 128 9.66 -20.34 9.63
N PHE A 129 10.55 -20.46 8.64
CA PHE A 129 10.53 -19.61 7.45
C PHE A 129 9.22 -19.71 6.66
N SER A 130 8.80 -20.94 6.33
CA SER A 130 7.53 -21.15 5.63
C SER A 130 6.32 -20.71 6.45
N ASN A 131 6.36 -20.87 7.77
CA ASN A 131 5.25 -20.46 8.65
C ASN A 131 5.13 -18.94 8.69
N ASN A 132 6.26 -18.22 8.80
CA ASN A 132 6.26 -16.76 8.75
C ASN A 132 5.76 -16.22 7.42
N MET A 133 6.14 -16.84 6.30
CA MET A 133 5.63 -16.46 4.98
C MET A 133 4.13 -16.72 4.83
N MET A 134 3.63 -17.82 5.39
CA MET A 134 2.18 -18.10 5.43
C MET A 134 1.42 -17.04 6.24
N VAL A 135 1.96 -16.63 7.39
CA VAL A 135 1.36 -15.56 8.22
C VAL A 135 1.41 -14.22 7.47
N GLU A 136 2.52 -13.91 6.80
CA GLU A 136 2.64 -12.72 5.97
C GLU A 136 1.54 -12.68 4.89
N PHE A 137 1.36 -13.77 4.14
CA PHE A 137 0.30 -13.88 3.12
C PHE A 137 -1.11 -13.72 3.73
N ALA A 138 -1.37 -14.35 4.88
CA ALA A 138 -2.64 -14.22 5.57
C ALA A 138 -2.95 -12.76 5.95
N LEU A 139 -1.93 -12.02 6.43
CA LEU A 139 -2.04 -10.61 6.75
C LEU A 139 -2.24 -9.77 5.47
N ILE A 140 -1.48 -10.03 4.40
CA ILE A 140 -1.62 -9.32 3.12
C ILE A 140 -3.03 -9.51 2.56
N PHE A 141 -3.57 -10.73 2.56
CA PHE A 141 -4.90 -10.99 2.04
C PHE A 141 -5.99 -10.35 2.92
N SER A 142 -5.90 -10.50 4.23
CA SER A 142 -6.91 -9.96 5.15
C SER A 142 -6.95 -8.43 5.13
N PHE A 143 -5.79 -7.78 5.28
CA PHE A 143 -5.71 -6.32 5.24
C PHE A 143 -5.80 -5.76 3.83
N GLY A 144 -5.44 -6.55 2.81
CA GLY A 144 -5.61 -6.20 1.40
C GLY A 144 -7.06 -5.98 1.02
N LEU A 145 -8.01 -6.75 1.59
CA LEU A 145 -9.43 -6.51 1.39
C LEU A 145 -9.83 -5.09 1.83
N PHE A 146 -9.41 -4.67 3.03
CA PHE A 146 -9.69 -3.33 3.53
C PHE A 146 -8.95 -2.24 2.75
N TYR A 147 -7.72 -2.51 2.33
CA TYR A 147 -6.90 -1.59 1.54
C TYR A 147 -7.57 -1.24 0.22
N TRP A 148 -7.91 -2.25 -0.59
CA TRP A 148 -8.48 -2.03 -1.91
C TRP A 148 -9.90 -1.49 -1.84
N LEU A 149 -10.71 -1.95 -0.88
CA LEU A 149 -12.03 -1.37 -0.66
C LEU A 149 -11.95 0.10 -0.20
N GLY A 150 -10.98 0.42 0.66
CA GLY A 150 -10.67 1.78 1.08
C GLY A 150 -10.27 2.68 -0.09
N ILE A 151 -9.35 2.24 -0.95
CA ILE A 151 -8.96 3.00 -2.15
C ILE A 151 -10.16 3.20 -3.08
N ALA A 152 -10.98 2.17 -3.29
CA ALA A 152 -12.16 2.28 -4.15
C ALA A 152 -13.09 3.41 -3.68
N GLY A 153 -13.44 3.41 -2.40
CA GLY A 153 -14.30 4.45 -1.84
C GLY A 153 -13.66 5.83 -1.80
N ILE A 154 -12.36 5.94 -1.47
CA ILE A 154 -11.61 7.20 -1.52
C ILE A 154 -11.65 7.79 -2.94
N ALA A 155 -11.30 6.99 -3.94
CA ALA A 155 -11.24 7.43 -5.34
C ALA A 155 -12.63 7.86 -5.84
N TYR A 156 -13.67 7.10 -5.52
CA TYR A 156 -15.05 7.45 -5.85
C TYR A 156 -15.48 8.77 -5.18
N CYS A 157 -15.24 8.94 -3.88
CA CYS A 157 -15.58 10.17 -3.17
C CYS A 157 -14.83 11.39 -3.72
N LEU A 158 -13.55 11.24 -4.06
CA LEU A 158 -12.77 12.33 -4.66
C LEU A 158 -13.23 12.68 -6.08
N LYS A 159 -13.79 11.72 -6.83
CA LYS A 159 -14.42 11.96 -8.14
C LYS A 159 -15.65 12.85 -7.97
N GLU A 160 -16.53 12.54 -7.02
CA GLU A 160 -17.73 13.34 -6.76
C GLU A 160 -17.41 14.76 -6.27
N ASN A 161 -16.22 14.95 -5.68
CA ASN A 161 -15.70 16.28 -5.29
C ASN A 161 -14.86 16.95 -6.38
N GLU A 162 -14.75 16.35 -7.58
CA GLU A 162 -13.94 16.84 -8.71
C GLU A 162 -12.50 17.20 -8.31
N PHE A 163 -11.93 16.46 -7.36
CA PHE A 163 -10.64 16.80 -6.76
C PHE A 163 -9.47 16.60 -7.75
N LEU A 164 -9.53 15.51 -8.52
CA LEU A 164 -8.62 15.18 -9.63
C LEU A 164 -9.44 14.83 -10.88
N ASN A 165 -8.78 14.40 -11.95
CA ASN A 165 -9.45 13.96 -13.17
C ASN A 165 -10.44 12.81 -12.91
N ASN A 166 -11.70 13.01 -13.29
CA ASN A 166 -12.80 12.08 -13.00
C ASN A 166 -12.58 10.69 -13.63
N ASN A 167 -12.06 10.61 -14.85
CA ASN A 167 -11.81 9.33 -15.52
C ASN A 167 -10.71 8.54 -14.82
N PHE A 168 -9.64 9.22 -14.41
CA PHE A 168 -8.56 8.60 -13.63
C PHE A 168 -9.06 8.06 -12.29
N LEU A 169 -9.83 8.86 -11.55
CA LEU A 169 -10.38 8.45 -10.25
C LEU A 169 -11.39 7.29 -10.39
N LEU A 170 -12.22 7.31 -11.43
CA LEU A 170 -13.12 6.19 -11.73
C LEU A 170 -12.34 4.92 -12.06
N ALA A 171 -11.30 5.02 -12.89
CA ALA A 171 -10.45 3.88 -13.24
C ALA A 171 -9.74 3.31 -12.00
N LEU A 172 -9.19 4.16 -11.12
CA LEU A 172 -8.60 3.73 -9.86
C LEU A 172 -9.63 3.03 -8.96
N SER A 173 -10.85 3.56 -8.88
CA SER A 173 -11.93 2.95 -8.11
C SER A 173 -12.27 1.55 -8.63
N ILE A 174 -12.45 1.40 -9.94
CA ILE A 174 -12.81 0.12 -10.57
C ILE A 174 -11.67 -0.90 -10.43
N ALA A 175 -10.43 -0.49 -10.69
CA ALA A 175 -9.26 -1.36 -10.53
C ALA A 175 -9.11 -1.85 -9.09
N SER A 176 -9.44 -1.00 -8.11
CA SER A 176 -9.41 -1.37 -6.69
C SER A 176 -10.50 -2.38 -6.33
N ILE A 177 -11.73 -2.22 -6.85
CA ILE A 177 -12.79 -3.23 -6.70
C ILE A 177 -12.34 -4.57 -7.33
N PHE A 178 -11.70 -4.53 -8.50
CA PHE A 178 -11.20 -5.75 -9.15
C PHE A 178 -10.15 -6.46 -8.29
N ASN A 179 -9.20 -5.71 -7.69
CA ASN A 179 -8.22 -6.28 -6.77
C ASN A 179 -8.85 -6.86 -5.50
N PHE A 180 -9.88 -6.20 -4.94
CA PHE A 180 -10.65 -6.75 -3.84
C PHE A 180 -11.27 -8.11 -4.21
N LEU A 181 -11.88 -8.22 -5.39
CA LEU A 181 -12.47 -9.48 -5.87
C LEU A 181 -11.40 -10.55 -6.17
N LEU A 182 -10.25 -10.17 -6.70
CA LEU A 182 -9.13 -11.08 -6.92
C LEU A 182 -8.59 -11.67 -5.62
N ILE A 183 -8.52 -10.88 -4.54
CA ILE A 183 -8.12 -11.39 -3.22
C ILE A 183 -9.13 -12.44 -2.74
N ILE A 184 -10.42 -12.14 -2.81
CA ILE A 184 -11.48 -13.09 -2.42
C ILE A 184 -11.33 -14.38 -3.22
N TYR A 185 -11.22 -14.28 -4.54
CA TYR A 185 -11.04 -15.43 -5.42
C TYR A 185 -9.81 -16.25 -5.01
N THR A 186 -8.67 -15.59 -4.73
CA THR A 186 -7.44 -16.27 -4.34
C THR A 186 -7.59 -16.97 -2.99
N ILE A 187 -8.17 -16.33 -1.97
CA ILE A 187 -8.38 -16.94 -0.65
C ILE A 187 -9.15 -18.27 -0.76
N PHE A 188 -10.20 -18.32 -1.59
CA PHE A 188 -11.03 -19.51 -1.73
C PHE A 188 -10.42 -20.60 -2.62
N ASN A 189 -9.37 -20.30 -3.39
CA ASN A 189 -8.83 -21.21 -4.41
C ASN A 189 -7.31 -21.41 -4.31
N VAL A 190 -6.65 -20.88 -3.28
CA VAL A 190 -5.21 -21.04 -3.12
C VAL A 190 -4.89 -22.50 -2.75
N ASP A 191 -4.06 -23.14 -3.56
CA ASP A 191 -3.43 -24.42 -3.26
C ASP A 191 -1.96 -24.15 -2.97
N PRO A 192 -1.41 -24.58 -1.81
CA PRO A 192 -0.01 -24.36 -1.46
C PRO A 192 1.02 -24.89 -2.47
N TYR A 193 0.64 -25.76 -3.41
CA TYR A 193 1.50 -26.34 -4.43
C TYR A 193 1.13 -25.91 -5.87
N ASP A 194 0.16 -25.02 -6.03
CA ASP A 194 -0.21 -24.42 -7.32
C ASP A 194 -0.39 -22.90 -7.22
N GLY A 195 0.57 -22.17 -7.80
CA GLY A 195 0.57 -20.70 -7.85
C GLY A 195 -0.36 -20.09 -8.90
N SER A 196 -1.21 -20.86 -9.56
CA SER A 196 -2.08 -20.41 -10.67
C SER A 196 -3.00 -19.24 -10.30
N THR A 197 -3.49 -19.18 -9.06
CA THR A 197 -4.34 -18.08 -8.56
C THR A 197 -3.54 -16.84 -8.17
N LEU A 198 -2.24 -16.98 -7.87
CA LEU A 198 -1.38 -15.86 -7.48
C LEU A 198 -0.98 -14.98 -8.66
N VAL A 199 -0.82 -15.55 -9.86
CA VAL A 199 -0.45 -14.79 -11.07
C VAL A 199 -1.45 -13.67 -11.41
N PRO A 200 -2.77 -13.93 -11.54
CA PRO A 200 -3.74 -12.88 -11.79
C PRO A 200 -3.83 -11.89 -10.62
N LEU A 201 -3.68 -12.35 -9.38
CA LEU A 201 -3.64 -11.48 -8.20
C LEU A 201 -2.48 -10.49 -8.26
N TYR A 202 -1.25 -10.95 -8.47
CA TYR A 202 -0.07 -10.10 -8.56
C TYR A 202 -0.12 -9.15 -9.75
N THR A 203 -0.73 -9.58 -10.86
CA THR A 203 -0.98 -8.71 -12.02
C THR A 203 -1.92 -7.56 -11.64
N GLY A 204 -3.03 -7.88 -10.98
CA GLY A 204 -3.96 -6.88 -10.47
C GLY A 204 -3.30 -5.92 -9.47
N PHE A 205 -2.52 -6.45 -8.53
CA PHE A 205 -1.77 -5.63 -7.57
C PHE A 205 -0.75 -4.74 -8.25
N THR A 206 -0.06 -5.21 -9.29
CA THR A 206 0.89 -4.42 -10.07
C THR A 206 0.21 -3.21 -10.69
N ILE A 207 -0.90 -3.43 -11.41
CA ILE A 207 -1.67 -2.36 -12.04
C ILE A 207 -2.21 -1.39 -10.97
N GLY A 208 -2.81 -1.92 -9.91
CA GLY A 208 -3.38 -1.13 -8.84
C GLY A 208 -2.34 -0.26 -8.11
N ASN A 209 -1.17 -0.81 -7.77
CA ASN A 209 -0.11 -0.06 -7.09
C ASN A 209 0.45 1.07 -7.96
N ILE A 210 0.60 0.84 -9.28
CA ILE A 210 0.99 1.89 -10.22
C ILE A 210 -0.03 3.04 -10.18
N LEU A 211 -1.33 2.72 -10.24
CA LEU A 211 -2.39 3.74 -10.18
C LEU A 211 -2.39 4.48 -8.83
N VAL A 212 -2.18 3.78 -7.71
CA VAL A 212 -2.09 4.40 -6.37
C VAL A 212 -0.89 5.33 -6.28
N ILE A 213 0.27 4.96 -6.82
CA ILE A 213 1.46 5.82 -6.86
C ILE A 213 1.12 7.12 -7.61
N PHE A 214 0.56 7.02 -8.82
CA PHE A 214 0.14 8.21 -9.57
C PHE A 214 -0.88 9.04 -8.80
N PHE A 215 -1.84 8.40 -8.14
CA PHE A 215 -2.83 9.08 -7.30
C PHE A 215 -2.18 9.87 -6.17
N CYS A 216 -1.21 9.30 -5.46
CA CYS A 216 -0.46 10.00 -4.41
C CYS A 216 0.28 11.21 -4.97
N PHE A 217 0.99 11.07 -6.10
CA PHE A 217 1.73 12.17 -6.73
C PHE A 217 0.80 13.31 -7.18
N LEU A 218 -0.34 12.97 -7.81
CA LEU A 218 -1.32 13.95 -8.29
C LEU A 218 -2.02 14.66 -7.12
N SER A 219 -2.40 13.92 -6.08
CA SER A 219 -3.03 14.47 -4.87
C SER A 219 -2.09 15.40 -4.12
N ALA A 220 -0.82 15.01 -3.95
CA ALA A 220 0.21 15.85 -3.36
C ALA A 220 0.41 17.15 -4.13
N LYS A 221 0.52 17.08 -5.46
CA LYS A 221 0.63 18.26 -6.33
C LYS A 221 -0.57 19.19 -6.17
N LYS A 222 -1.78 18.64 -6.09
CA LYS A 222 -3.01 19.43 -5.91
C LYS A 222 -3.01 20.14 -4.55
N LEU A 223 -2.64 19.45 -3.48
CA LEU A 223 -2.59 20.00 -2.11
C LEU A 223 -1.57 21.13 -1.96
N ILE A 224 -0.42 21.07 -2.64
CA ILE A 224 0.58 22.16 -2.62
C ILE A 224 0.03 23.45 -3.24
N ASN A 225 -0.85 23.32 -4.23
CA ASN A 225 -1.45 24.44 -4.95
C ASN A 225 -2.81 24.88 -4.36
N SER A 226 -3.21 24.33 -3.21
CA SER A 226 -4.50 24.58 -2.53
C SER A 226 -4.32 25.44 -1.29
#